data_AF-A0A8J8HS12-F1
#
_entry.id   AF-A0A8J8HS12-F1
#
_cell.length_a   1.000
_cell.length_b   1.000
_cell.length_c   1.000
_cell.angle_alpha   90.00
_cell.angle_beta   90.00
_cell.angle_gamma   90.00
#
_symmetry.space_group_name_H-M   'P 1'
#
loop_
_entity.id
_entity.type
_entity.pdbx_description
1 polymer ?
#
loop_
_entity_poly.entity_id
_entity_poly.type
_entity_poly.pdbx_seq_one_letter_code
_entity_poly.pdbx_strand_id
1 'polypeptide(L)'
;MKRQAGFTLIELLLVLAIIGIISAIAIPALLGQKERANQKSTEATAQAVVSEVTSAAKLMNGATTAGVLAYVRGLPNFTYPRCKNAYTPTVTAMNAAGAAAANGEVGMVAGVQADINGVNVNVITVSYQHSASGGSIALANVPVE
;
A
#
# COMPACT_ATOMS: atom_id res chain seq x y z
N MET A 1 -5.57 -43.38 45.30
CA MET A 1 -5.87 -43.55 43.86
C MET A 1 -6.45 -42.23 43.34
N LYS A 2 -5.75 -41.53 42.44
CA LYS A 2 -6.25 -40.27 41.86
C LYS A 2 -7.26 -40.60 40.77
N ARG A 3 -8.51 -40.14 40.91
CA ARG A 3 -9.53 -40.24 39.85
C ARG A 3 -9.07 -39.37 38.68
N GLN A 4 -8.84 -39.98 37.52
CA GLN A 4 -8.69 -39.23 36.26
C GLN A 4 -10.08 -38.76 35.85
N ALA A 5 -10.31 -37.45 35.92
CA ALA A 5 -11.46 -36.83 35.28
C ALA A 5 -11.20 -36.81 33.76
N GLY A 6 -11.92 -37.64 33.02
CA GLY A 6 -11.87 -37.66 31.56
C GLY A 6 -12.73 -36.55 30.97
N PHE A 7 -12.22 -35.89 29.93
CA PHE A 7 -12.95 -34.92 29.12
C PHE A 7 -14.09 -35.63 28.39
N THR A 8 -15.31 -35.10 28.46
CA THR A 8 -16.48 -35.72 27.86
C THR A 8 -16.63 -35.35 26.38
N LEU A 9 -17.17 -36.26 25.56
CA LEU A 9 -17.50 -35.97 24.16
C LEU A 9 -18.51 -34.82 24.03
N ILE A 10 -19.42 -34.69 25.00
CA ILE A 10 -20.40 -33.60 25.01
C ILE A 10 -19.77 -32.25 25.32
N GLU A 11 -18.73 -32.19 26.16
CA GLU A 11 -17.94 -30.97 26.38
C GLU A 11 -17.25 -30.52 25.10
N LEU A 12 -16.65 -31.45 24.34
CA LEU A 12 -16.03 -31.11 23.05
C LEU A 12 -17.06 -30.59 22.04
N LEU A 13 -18.24 -31.21 22.01
CA LEU A 13 -19.31 -30.90 21.06
C LEU A 13 -19.91 -29.51 21.34
N LEU A 14 -20.21 -29.19 22.60
CA LEU A 14 -20.73 -27.88 22.98
C LEU A 14 -19.71 -26.76 22.69
N VAL A 15 -18.41 -27.02 22.92
CA VAL A 15 -17.34 -26.04 22.64
C VAL A 15 -17.27 -25.72 21.15
N LEU A 16 -17.27 -26.74 20.28
CA LEU A 16 -17.25 -26.54 18.83
C LEU A 16 -18.51 -25.84 18.34
N ALA A 17 -19.68 -26.11 18.94
CA ALA A 17 -20.92 -25.41 18.60
C ALA A 17 -20.83 -23.91 18.90
N ILE A 18 -20.32 -23.51 20.07
CA ILE A 18 -20.16 -22.10 20.45
C ILE A 18 -19.11 -21.41 19.57
N ILE A 19 -17.93 -22.03 19.37
CA ILE A 19 -16.88 -21.49 18.50
C ILE A 19 -17.39 -21.35 17.06
N GLY A 20 -18.22 -22.29 16.58
CA GLY A 20 -18.84 -22.24 15.26
C GLY A 20 -19.74 -21.01 15.08
N ILE A 21 -20.59 -20.71 16.06
CA ILE A 21 -21.48 -19.53 16.03
C ILE A 21 -20.65 -18.23 16.00
N ILE A 22 -19.62 -18.12 16.85
CA ILE A 22 -18.76 -16.93 16.90
C ILE A 22 -17.98 -16.78 15.58
N SER A 23 -17.43 -17.88 15.07
CA SER A 23 -16.61 -17.88 13.84
C SER A 23 -17.41 -17.47 12.61
N ALA A 24 -18.69 -17.82 12.53
CA ALA A 24 -19.57 -17.45 11.42
C ALA A 24 -19.69 -15.92 11.24
N ILE A 25 -19.67 -15.15 12.34
CA ILE A 25 -19.71 -13.69 12.31
C ILE A 25 -18.29 -13.10 12.25
N ALA A 26 -17.37 -13.67 13.02
CA ALA A 26 -16.02 -13.12 13.17
C ALA A 26 -15.17 -13.23 11.89
N ILE A 27 -15.25 -14.33 11.15
CA ILE A 27 -14.44 -14.57 9.95
C ILE A 27 -14.73 -13.54 8.84
N PRO A 28 -15.99 -13.32 8.39
CA PRO A 28 -16.25 -12.33 7.33
C PRO A 28 -15.91 -10.90 7.78
N ALA A 29 -16.19 -10.54 9.05
CA ALA A 29 -15.82 -9.25 9.60
C ALA A 29 -14.30 -9.03 9.62
N LEU A 30 -13.54 -10.05 10.03
CA LEU A 30 -12.07 -10.01 10.05
C LEU A 30 -11.50 -9.87 8.63
N LEU A 31 -12.06 -10.58 7.65
CA LEU A 31 -11.60 -10.53 6.27
C LEU A 31 -11.80 -9.13 5.67
N GLY A 32 -12.96 -8.51 5.91
CA GLY A 32 -13.24 -7.14 5.50
C GLY A 32 -12.36 -6.11 6.21
N GLN A 33 -12.06 -6.31 7.51
CA GLN A 33 -11.14 -5.46 8.26
C GLN A 33 -9.71 -5.56 7.73
N LYS A 34 -9.24 -6.76 7.38
CA LYS A 34 -7.92 -6.99 6.81
C LYS A 34 -7.76 -6.26 5.47
N GLU A 35 -8.77 -6.36 4.60
CA GLU A 35 -8.78 -5.68 3.31
C GLU A 35 -8.72 -4.14 3.48
N ARG A 36 -9.57 -3.58 4.35
CA ARG A 36 -9.54 -2.14 4.66
C ARG A 36 -8.22 -1.69 5.28
N ALA A 37 -7.60 -2.53 6.12
CA ALA A 37 -6.28 -2.24 6.69
C ALA A 37 -5.20 -2.20 5.61
N ASN A 38 -5.25 -3.12 4.64
CA ASN A 38 -4.32 -3.15 3.51
C ASN A 38 -4.47 -1.91 2.61
N GLN A 39 -5.71 -1.51 2.32
CA GLN A 39 -6.01 -0.29 1.55
C GLN A 39 -5.45 0.96 2.25
N LYS A 40 -5.75 1.12 3.55
CA LYS A 40 -5.23 2.25 4.34
C LYS A 40 -3.70 2.26 4.42
N SER A 41 -3.07 1.10 4.56
CA SER A 41 -1.61 0.99 4.58
C SER A 41 -0.98 1.43 3.26
N THR A 42 -1.60 1.07 2.14
CA THR A 42 -1.16 1.47 0.80
C THR A 42 -1.32 2.98 0.61
N GLU A 43 -2.47 3.54 0.99
CA GLU A 43 -2.74 4.98 0.94
C GLU A 43 -1.74 5.77 1.78
N ALA A 44 -1.47 5.34 3.02
CA ALA A 44 -0.50 5.99 3.91
C ALA A 44 0.92 5.98 3.33
N THR A 45 1.32 4.85 2.74
CA THR A 45 2.63 4.74 2.06
C THR A 45 2.69 5.70 0.89
N ALA A 46 1.63 5.79 0.10
CA ALA A 46 1.58 6.65 -1.06
C ALA A 46 1.59 8.15 -0.69
N GLN A 47 0.91 8.55 0.39
CA GLN A 47 1.00 9.91 0.94
C GLN A 47 2.43 10.25 1.40
N ALA A 48 3.11 9.30 2.05
CA ALA A 48 4.51 9.48 2.42
C ALA A 48 5.40 9.69 1.18
N VAL A 49 5.17 8.91 0.11
CA VAL A 49 5.87 9.09 -1.17
C VAL A 49 5.60 10.48 -1.76
N VAL A 50 4.36 10.96 -1.78
CA VAL A 50 4.03 12.32 -2.27
C VAL A 50 4.80 13.40 -1.50
N SER A 51 4.88 13.28 -0.17
CA SER A 51 5.62 14.23 0.67
C SER A 51 7.11 14.25 0.32
N GLU A 52 7.70 13.07 0.11
CA GLU A 52 9.12 12.93 -0.22
C GLU A 52 9.43 13.38 -1.64
N VAL A 53 8.56 13.10 -2.61
CA VAL A 53 8.67 13.63 -3.98
C VAL A 53 8.61 15.13 -3.99
N THR A 54 7.65 15.71 -3.27
CA THR A 54 7.49 17.17 -3.17
C THR A 54 8.71 17.80 -2.50
N SER A 55 9.24 17.17 -1.47
CA SER A 55 10.44 17.65 -0.77
C SER A 55 11.67 17.54 -1.66
N ALA A 56 11.87 16.40 -2.32
CA ALA A 56 12.99 16.17 -3.24
C ALA A 56 12.93 17.12 -4.45
N ALA A 57 11.76 17.33 -5.06
CA ALA A 57 11.58 18.28 -6.15
C ALA A 57 11.95 19.72 -5.76
N LYS A 58 11.66 20.13 -4.51
CA LYS A 58 12.02 21.47 -4.00
C LYS A 58 13.51 21.59 -3.66
N LEU A 59 14.09 20.54 -3.08
CA LEU A 59 15.50 20.54 -2.64
C LEU A 59 16.46 20.39 -3.81
N MET A 60 16.06 19.63 -4.83
CA MET A 60 16.84 19.36 -6.04
C MET A 60 16.45 20.35 -7.14
N ASN A 61 16.78 21.63 -6.94
CA ASN A 61 16.53 22.70 -7.93
C ASN A 61 17.19 22.34 -9.27
N GLY A 62 16.41 22.33 -10.37
CA GLY A 62 16.83 21.92 -11.71
C GLY A 62 16.96 20.40 -11.93
N ALA A 63 16.52 19.55 -11.01
CA ALA A 63 16.60 18.11 -11.20
C ALA A 63 15.51 17.57 -12.11
N THR A 64 15.95 16.78 -13.09
CA THR A 64 15.06 16.06 -13.99
C THR A 64 14.09 15.15 -13.20
N THR A 65 12.92 14.91 -13.78
CA THR A 65 11.91 13.95 -13.29
C THR A 65 12.54 12.61 -12.91
N ALA A 66 13.47 12.10 -13.72
CA ALA A 66 14.19 10.86 -13.48
C ALA A 66 15.12 10.91 -12.26
N GLY A 67 15.77 12.05 -12.01
CA GLY A 67 16.65 12.25 -10.85
C GLY A 67 15.88 12.25 -9.53
N VAL A 68 14.75 12.95 -9.48
CA VAL A 68 13.86 12.96 -8.30
C VAL A 68 13.28 11.56 -8.05
N LEU A 69 12.83 10.87 -9.09
CA LEU A 69 12.37 9.47 -9.01
C LEU A 69 13.46 8.54 -8.45
N ALA A 70 14.69 8.65 -8.93
CA ALA A 70 15.80 7.83 -8.45
C ALA A 70 16.15 8.11 -6.98
N TYR A 71 16.14 9.38 -6.57
CA TYR A 71 16.40 9.78 -5.20
C TYR A 71 15.37 9.18 -4.24
N VAL A 72 14.07 9.40 -4.50
CA VAL A 72 12.99 8.91 -3.61
C VAL A 72 13.02 7.38 -3.51
N ARG A 73 13.31 6.68 -4.60
CA ARG A 73 13.45 5.22 -4.61
C ARG A 73 14.63 4.70 -3.79
N GLY A 74 15.71 5.47 -3.73
CA GLY A 74 16.91 5.11 -2.96
C GLY A 74 16.79 5.36 -1.45
N LEU A 75 15.73 6.05 -1.01
CA LEU A 75 15.55 6.33 0.41
C LEU A 75 15.32 5.03 1.18
N PRO A 76 15.94 4.86 2.36
CA PRO A 76 15.78 3.66 3.17
C PRO A 76 14.33 3.46 3.57
N ASN A 77 13.56 4.54 3.78
CA ASN A 77 12.14 4.50 4.14
C ASN A 77 11.28 3.78 3.11
N PHE A 78 11.72 3.74 1.86
CA PHE A 78 10.99 3.11 0.77
C PHE A 78 11.71 1.92 0.13
N THR A 79 12.78 1.45 0.77
CA THR A 79 13.45 0.21 0.40
C THR A 79 12.99 -0.90 1.33
N TYR A 80 12.78 -2.10 0.80
CA TYR A 80 12.54 -3.29 1.63
C TYR A 80 13.69 -3.46 2.64
N PRO A 81 13.43 -3.70 3.94
CA PRO A 81 12.16 -4.15 4.53
C PRO A 81 11.28 -3.04 5.13
N ARG A 82 11.63 -1.76 4.97
CA ARG A 82 10.96 -0.64 5.68
C ARG A 82 9.57 -0.35 5.14
N CYS A 83 9.38 -0.43 3.82
CA CYS A 83 8.06 -0.43 3.21
C CYS A 83 7.79 -1.80 2.57
N LYS A 84 6.60 -2.35 2.81
CA LYS A 84 6.17 -3.64 2.27
C LYS A 84 4.82 -3.48 1.61
N ASN A 85 4.62 -4.17 0.51
CA ASN A 85 3.31 -4.25 -0.11
C ASN A 85 2.34 -4.98 0.85
N ALA A 86 1.20 -4.37 1.14
CA ALA A 86 0.22 -4.90 2.10
C ALA A 86 -0.49 -6.17 1.61
N TYR A 87 -0.50 -6.41 0.29
CA TYR A 87 -1.09 -7.59 -0.35
C TYR A 87 -0.04 -8.67 -0.64
N THR A 88 1.20 -8.26 -0.94
CA THR A 88 2.32 -9.17 -1.26
C THR A 88 3.57 -8.79 -0.44
N PRO A 89 3.68 -9.20 0.83
CA PRO A 89 4.70 -8.70 1.77
C PRO A 89 6.15 -9.12 1.45
N THR A 90 6.35 -9.85 0.35
CA THR A 90 7.65 -10.26 -0.18
C THR A 90 8.24 -9.25 -1.16
N VAL A 91 7.48 -8.24 -1.59
CA VAL A 91 7.94 -7.17 -2.49
C VAL A 91 7.87 -5.79 -1.81
N THR A 92 8.66 -4.86 -2.33
CA THR A 92 8.65 -3.46 -1.92
C THR A 92 7.27 -2.85 -2.20
N ALA A 93 6.83 -1.90 -1.36
CA ALA A 93 5.56 -1.19 -1.57
C ALA A 93 5.58 -0.22 -2.77
N MET A 94 6.74 0.02 -3.37
CA MET A 94 6.91 0.92 -4.51
C MET A 94 7.33 0.15 -5.76
N ASN A 95 6.66 0.42 -6.87
CA ASN A 95 7.02 -0.14 -8.18
C ASN A 95 8.21 0.63 -8.78
N ALA A 96 8.97 -0.03 -9.67
CA ALA A 96 9.90 0.65 -10.55
C ALA A 96 9.18 1.64 -11.47
N ALA A 97 9.82 2.77 -11.77
CA ALA A 97 9.25 3.79 -12.66
C ALA A 97 8.87 3.16 -14.02
N GLY A 98 7.60 3.32 -14.43
CA GLY A 98 7.13 2.94 -15.76
C GLY A 98 6.39 1.59 -15.88
N ALA A 99 6.17 0.83 -14.81
CA ALA A 99 5.31 -0.36 -14.83
C ALA A 99 3.98 -0.10 -14.12
N ALA A 100 2.90 -0.71 -14.61
CA ALA A 100 1.60 -0.68 -13.95
C ALA A 100 1.74 -1.25 -12.54
N ALA A 101 1.36 -0.46 -11.53
CA ALA A 101 1.38 -0.87 -10.14
C ALA A 101 0.62 -2.20 -9.96
N ALA A 102 1.28 -3.20 -9.37
CA ALA A 102 0.58 -4.38 -8.89
C ALA A 102 -0.26 -4.02 -7.65
N ASN A 103 -1.12 -4.93 -7.21
CA ASN A 103 -2.02 -4.69 -6.07
C ASN A 103 -1.24 -4.27 -4.84
N GLY A 104 -1.54 -3.09 -4.27
CA GLY A 104 -0.85 -2.57 -3.09
C GLY A 104 0.46 -1.85 -3.35
N GLU A 105 0.85 -1.65 -4.61
CA GLU A 105 2.03 -0.86 -4.95
C GLU A 105 1.69 0.61 -5.19
N VAL A 106 2.67 1.45 -4.86
CA VAL A 106 2.71 2.87 -5.21
C VAL A 106 3.56 3.02 -6.46
N GLY A 107 2.96 3.56 -7.53
CA GLY A 107 3.63 3.90 -8.77
C GLY A 107 3.99 5.39 -8.80
N MET A 108 5.17 5.70 -9.30
CA MET A 108 5.60 7.06 -9.59
C MET A 108 5.93 7.14 -11.07
N VAL A 109 5.15 7.91 -11.82
CA VAL A 109 5.26 7.98 -13.28
C VAL A 109 5.65 9.40 -13.68
N ALA A 110 6.71 9.51 -14.47
CA ALA A 110 7.07 10.76 -15.12
C ALA A 110 6.06 11.06 -16.23
N GLY A 111 5.56 12.28 -16.27
CA GLY A 111 4.63 12.74 -17.30
C GLY A 111 4.78 14.23 -17.57
N VAL A 112 3.97 14.71 -18.50
CA VAL A 112 3.82 16.12 -18.82
C VAL A 112 2.36 16.48 -18.59
N GLN A 113 2.11 17.59 -17.90
CA GLN A 113 0.78 18.12 -17.69
C GLN A 113 0.76 19.61 -18.04
N ALA A 114 -0.33 20.08 -18.63
CA ALA A 114 -0.56 21.51 -18.83
C ALA A 114 -0.84 22.20 -17.48
N ASP A 115 -0.16 23.33 -17.23
CA ASP A 115 -0.49 24.23 -16.14
C ASP A 115 -1.81 24.98 -16.42
N ILE A 116 -2.22 25.83 -15.48
CA ILE A 116 -3.44 26.65 -15.63
C ILE A 116 -3.41 27.60 -16.83
N ASN A 117 -2.22 27.91 -17.35
CA ASN A 117 -1.99 28.76 -18.51
C ASN A 117 -1.80 27.96 -19.80
N GLY A 118 -1.93 26.62 -19.75
CA GLY A 118 -1.75 25.75 -20.92
C GLY A 118 -0.29 25.44 -21.27
N VAL A 119 0.67 25.80 -20.40
CA VAL A 119 2.10 25.51 -20.58
C VAL A 119 2.40 24.10 -20.11
N ASN A 120 3.15 23.34 -20.90
CA ASN A 120 3.60 22.00 -20.52
C ASN A 120 4.61 22.06 -19.38
N VAL A 121 4.29 21.39 -18.27
CA VAL A 121 5.14 21.25 -17.10
C VAL A 121 5.44 19.78 -16.88
N ASN A 122 6.70 19.46 -16.59
CA ASN A 122 7.11 18.12 -16.20
C ASN A 122 6.50 17.81 -14.82
N VAL A 123 5.83 16.68 -14.71
CA VAL A 123 5.19 16.25 -13.45
C VAL A 123 5.59 14.83 -13.10
N ILE A 124 5.65 14.57 -11.79
CA ILE A 124 5.67 13.23 -11.24
C ILE A 124 4.27 12.94 -10.73
N THR A 125 3.59 12.00 -11.39
CA THR A 125 2.31 11.48 -10.93
C THR A 125 2.55 10.34 -9.97
N VAL A 126 2.14 10.51 -8.73
CA VAL A 126 2.12 9.44 -7.74
C VAL A 126 0.73 8.81 -7.76
N SER A 127 0.68 7.49 -7.92
CA SER A 127 -0.56 6.72 -7.95
C SER A 127 -0.43 5.44 -7.14
N TYR A 128 -1.55 4.86 -6.73
CA TYR A 128 -1.59 3.57 -6.04
C TYR A 128 -2.76 2.73 -6.53
N GLN A 129 -2.66 1.41 -6.36
CA GLN A 129 -3.70 0.45 -6.76
C GLN A 129 -4.31 -0.20 -5.52
N HIS A 130 -5.63 -0.10 -5.37
CA HIS A 130 -6.33 -0.58 -4.18
C HIS A 130 -6.88 -2.02 -4.30
N SER A 131 -6.78 -2.68 -5.47
CA SER A 131 -7.19 -4.10 -5.65
C SER A 131 -6.86 -4.63 -7.06
N ALA A 132 -6.91 -5.96 -7.22
CA ALA A 132 -6.70 -6.74 -8.45
C ALA A 132 -7.53 -6.31 -9.67
N SER A 133 -8.55 -5.47 -9.49
CA SER A 133 -9.44 -4.98 -10.54
C SER A 133 -8.98 -3.70 -11.25
N GLY A 134 -7.73 -3.26 -11.05
CA GLY A 134 -6.98 -2.52 -12.07
C GLY A 134 -7.22 -1.02 -12.22
N GLY A 135 -7.76 -0.33 -11.21
CA GLY A 135 -7.88 1.14 -11.23
C GLY A 135 -6.78 1.83 -10.42
N SER A 136 -5.81 2.46 -11.09
CA SER A 136 -4.80 3.27 -10.39
C SER A 136 -5.45 4.58 -9.97
N ILE A 137 -5.38 4.91 -8.69
CA ILE A 137 -5.82 6.20 -8.17
C ILE A 137 -4.62 7.14 -8.18
N ALA A 138 -4.70 8.24 -8.93
CA ALA A 138 -3.73 9.32 -8.86
C ALA A 138 -3.94 10.10 -7.55
N LEU A 139 -2.87 10.29 -6.78
CA LEU A 139 -2.90 11.03 -5.50
C LEU A 139 -2.41 12.46 -5.66
N ALA A 140 -1.32 12.65 -6.40
CA ALA A 140 -0.72 13.96 -6.59
C ALA A 140 0.09 14.00 -7.87
N ASN A 141 0.09 15.19 -8.48
CA ASN A 141 1.01 15.55 -9.55
C ASN A 141 1.97 16.61 -9.00
N VAL A 142 3.24 16.24 -8.86
CA VAL A 142 4.28 17.13 -8.34
C VAL A 142 5.01 17.74 -9.52
N PRO A 143 4.97 19.07 -9.70
CA PRO A 143 5.72 19.73 -10.75
C PRO A 143 7.23 19.63 -10.47
N VAL A 144 8.01 19.40 -11.52
CA VAL A 144 9.47 19.42 -11.53
C VAL A 144 9.95 20.27 -12.69
N GLU A 145 11.17 20.80 -12.59
CA GLU A 145 11.80 21.61 -13.63
C GLU A 145 12.24 20.75 -14.83
#